data_AF-A0A946F8F7-F1
#
_entry.id   AF-A0A946F8F7-F1
#
_cell.length_a   1.000
_cell.length_b   1.000
_cell.length_c   1.000
_cell.angle_alpha   90.00
_cell.angle_beta   90.00
_cell.angle_gamma   90.00
#
_symmetry.space_group_name_H-M   'P 1'
#
loop_
_entity.id
_entity.type
_entity.pdbx_description
1 polymer ?
#
loop_
_entity_poly.entity_id
_entity_poly.type
_entity_poly.pdbx_seq_one_letter_code
_entity_poly.pdbx_strand_id
1 'polypeptide(L)' 'DDMDGTFSFLVSTKGEIGYAKDRLAAKPMIMFENDDLIAIASEEVSLNRLFPGQALDTREPPPGSYNTWSLST' A
#
# COMPACT_ATOMS: atom_id res chain seq x y z
N ASP A 1 -11.09 15.08 9.10
CA ASP A 1 -10.64 16.18 9.94
C ASP A 1 -10.28 15.78 11.37
N ASP A 2 -10.58 14.56 11.81
CA ASP A 2 -10.17 14.13 13.17
C ASP A 2 -8.72 13.63 13.26
N MET A 3 -8.05 13.42 12.12
CA MET A 3 -6.65 13.00 12.04
C MET A 3 -5.83 14.06 11.32
N ASP A 4 -5.13 14.85 12.10
CA ASP A 4 -4.17 15.85 11.62
C ASP A 4 -2.75 15.28 11.59
N GLY A 5 -1.96 15.71 10.61
CA GLY A 5 -0.55 15.35 10.47
C GLY A 5 -0.28 14.26 9.41
N THR A 6 0.91 13.66 9.49
CA THR A 6 1.42 12.75 8.46
C THR A 6 1.25 11.29 8.87
N PHE A 7 0.53 10.52 8.05
CA PHE A 7 0.25 9.11 8.28
C PHE A 7 0.17 8.31 6.97
N SER A 8 0.67 7.09 7.08
CA SER A 8 0.55 6.03 6.09
C SER A 8 0.19 4.79 6.88
N PHE A 9 -1.09 4.41 6.86
CA PHE A 9 -1.59 3.25 7.60
C PHE A 9 -1.68 2.03 6.71
N LEU A 10 -1.37 0.88 7.30
CA LEU A 10 -1.69 -0.44 6.78
C LEU A 10 -2.48 -1.16 7.87
N VAL A 11 -3.67 -1.65 7.53
CA VAL A 11 -4.60 -2.29 8.46
C VAL A 11 -5.03 -3.63 7.87
N SER A 12 -5.11 -4.66 8.71
CA SER A 12 -5.53 -6.00 8.31
C SER A 12 -6.57 -6.55 9.28
N THR A 13 -7.55 -7.26 8.74
CA THR A 13 -8.45 -8.15 9.46
C THR A 13 -8.20 -9.59 9.03
N LYS A 14 -9.02 -10.54 9.51
CA LYS A 14 -8.91 -11.95 9.11
C LYS A 14 -9.10 -12.17 7.61
N GLY A 15 -9.90 -11.34 6.94
CA GLY A 15 -10.27 -11.53 5.54
C GLY A 15 -9.94 -10.36 4.63
N GLU A 16 -9.39 -9.26 5.17
CA GLU A 16 -9.20 -8.03 4.42
C GLU A 16 -7.90 -7.34 4.80
N ILE A 17 -7.36 -6.57 3.87
CA ILE A 17 -6.25 -5.64 4.08
C ILE A 17 -6.62 -4.29 3.47
N GLY A 18 -6.15 -3.20 4.05
CA GLY A 18 -6.37 -1.87 3.51
C GLY A 18 -5.29 -0.90 3.91
N TYR A 19 -5.23 0.21 3.18
CA TYR A 19 -4.35 1.32 3.49
C TYR A 19 -5.14 2.63 3.58
N ALA A 20 -4.58 3.59 4.30
CA ALA A 20 -5.03 4.98 4.27
C ALA A 20 -3.82 5.91 4.31
N LYS A 21 -3.82 6.94 3.47
CA LYS A 21 -2.73 7.91 3.35
C LYS A 21 -3.23 9.32 3.64
N ASP A 22 -2.42 10.09 4.34
CA ASP A 22 -2.73 11.49 4.62
C ASP A 22 -2.64 12.36 3.35
N ARG A 23 -3.19 13.58 3.42
CA ARG A 23 -3.26 14.52 2.29
C ARG A 23 -1.93 15.19 1.97
N LEU A 24 -0.99 15.25 2.92
CA LEU A 24 0.36 15.79 2.71
C LEU A 24 1.26 14.75 2.03
N ALA A 25 0.95 13.46 2.19
CA ALA A 25 1.68 12.34 1.60
C ALA A 25 3.19 12.34 1.92
N ALA A 26 3.58 12.91 3.05
CA ALA A 26 4.99 13.09 3.41
C ALA A 26 5.70 11.77 3.77
N LYS A 27 4.93 10.73 4.13
CA LYS A 27 5.46 9.39 4.39
C LYS A 27 5.33 8.52 3.13
N PRO A 28 6.43 7.96 2.61
CA PRO A 28 6.40 7.07 1.44
C PRO A 28 5.48 5.87 1.65
N MET A 29 4.81 5.47 0.58
CA MET A 29 4.07 4.22 0.49
C MET A 29 4.10 3.75 -0.96
N ILE A 30 4.65 2.58 -1.21
CA ILE A 30 4.72 1.95 -2.52
C ILE A 30 3.82 0.73 -2.52
N MET A 31 3.05 0.60 -3.58
CA MET A 31 2.12 -0.48 -3.81
C MET A 31 2.45 -1.19 -5.13
N PHE A 32 2.39 -2.51 -5.08
CA PHE A 32 2.37 -3.40 -6.23
C PHE A 32 1.05 -4.18 -6.21
N GLU A 33 0.39 -4.27 -7.35
CA GLU A 33 -0.90 -4.94 -7.49
C GLU A 33 -0.95 -5.64 -8.85
N ASN A 34 -1.25 -6.92 -8.84
CA ASN A 34 -1.55 -7.72 -10.02
C ASN A 34 -2.80 -8.58 -9.76
N ASP A 35 -3.15 -9.45 -10.71
CA ASP A 35 -4.38 -10.27 -10.62
C ASP A 35 -4.40 -11.25 -9.43
N ASP A 36 -3.23 -11.60 -8.87
CA ASP A 36 -3.08 -12.62 -7.84
C ASP A 36 -2.74 -12.05 -6.45
N LEU A 37 -2.21 -10.84 -6.38
CA LEU A 37 -1.58 -10.29 -5.18
C LEU A 37 -1.63 -8.77 -5.12
N ILE A 38 -1.77 -8.27 -3.89
CA ILE A 38 -1.48 -6.89 -3.51
C ILE A 38 -0.38 -6.88 -2.45
N ALA A 39 0.66 -6.07 -2.68
CA ALA A 39 1.76 -5.88 -1.76
C ALA A 39 2.03 -4.38 -1.52
N ILE A 40 2.17 -4.00 -0.26
CA ILE A 40 2.38 -2.60 0.16
C ILE A 40 3.61 -2.55 1.06
N ALA A 41 4.52 -1.60 0.79
CA ALA A 41 5.69 -1.36 1.60
C ALA A 41 6.03 0.14 1.64
N SER A 42 6.91 0.56 2.56
CA SER A 42 7.37 1.95 2.60
C SER A 42 8.31 2.29 1.44
N GLU A 43 9.03 1.31 0.89
CA GLU A 43 10.04 1.51 -0.16
C GLU A 43 10.01 0.39 -1.19
N GLU A 44 10.32 0.71 -2.44
CA GLU A 44 10.33 -0.24 -3.57
C GLU A 44 11.30 -1.41 -3.35
N VAL A 45 12.46 -1.15 -2.73
CA VAL A 45 13.46 -2.19 -2.43
C VAL A 45 12.93 -3.31 -1.54
N SER A 46 11.89 -3.04 -0.73
CA SER A 46 11.25 -4.07 0.10
C SER A 46 10.38 -5.00 -0.73
N LEU A 47 9.70 -4.47 -1.76
CA LEU A 47 8.88 -5.26 -2.69
C LEU A 47 9.77 -6.06 -3.65
N ASN A 48 10.85 -5.46 -4.16
CA ASN A 48 11.79 -6.15 -5.06
C ASN A 48 12.43 -7.39 -4.42
N ARG A 49 12.55 -7.45 -3.08
CA ARG A 49 13.03 -8.65 -2.36
C ARG A 49 12.07 -9.83 -2.42
N LEU A 50 10.77 -9.58 -2.63
CA LEU A 50 9.76 -10.63 -2.78
C LEU A 50 9.78 -11.26 -4.19
N PHE A 51 10.31 -10.54 -5.18
CA PHE A 51 10.32 -10.94 -6.60
C PHE A 51 11.71 -10.75 -7.23
N PRO A 52 12.73 -11.53 -6.82
CA PRO A 52 14.10 -11.32 -7.29
C PRO A 52 14.22 -11.46 -8.81
N GLY A 53 14.78 -10.45 -9.47
CA GLY A 53 15.04 -10.47 -10.92
C GLY A 53 13.82 -10.16 -11.79
N GLN A 54 12.70 -9.73 -11.21
CA GLN A 54 11.52 -9.28 -11.93
C GLN A 54 11.36 -7.76 -11.78
N ALA A 55 11.04 -7.07 -12.88
CA ALA A 55 10.64 -5.66 -12.81
C ALA A 55 9.20 -5.59 -12.30
N LEU A 56 9.00 -4.91 -11.18
CA LEU A 56 7.68 -4.71 -10.60
C LEU A 56 7.08 -3.39 -11.09
N ASP A 57 5.83 -3.42 -11.56
CA ASP A 57 5.08 -2.21 -11.84
C ASP A 57 4.55 -1.63 -10.52
N THR A 58 5.40 -0.85 -9.85
CA THR A 58 5.09 -0.25 -8.56
C THR A 58 4.59 1.18 -8.71
N ARG A 59 3.68 1.59 -7.84
CA ARG A 59 3.12 2.93 -7.81
C ARG A 59 2.93 3.44 -6.39
N GLU A 60 3.04 4.75 -6.21
CA GLU A 60 2.64 5.39 -4.96
C GLU A 60 1.13 5.67 -5.00
N PRO A 61 0.35 5.29 -3.97
CA PRO A 61 -1.04 5.67 -3.88
C PRO A 61 -1.23 7.19 -3.76
N PRO A 62 -2.28 7.78 -4.36
CA PRO A 62 -2.50 9.23 -4.30
C PRO A 62 -2.62 9.78 -2.86
N PRO A 63 -2.20 11.03 -2.60
CA PRO A 63 -2.43 11.69 -1.32
C PRO A 63 -3.90 11.71 -0.93
N GLY A 64 -4.21 11.46 0.34
CA GLY A 64 -5.58 11.44 0.86
C GLY A 64 -6.42 10.23 0.39
N SER A 65 -5.81 9.25 -0.27
CA SER A 65 -6.49 8.04 -0.73
C SER A 65 -6.50 6.94 0.32
N TYR A 66 -7.45 6.03 0.16
CA TYR A 66 -7.55 4.78 0.89
C TYR A 66 -8.07 3.71 -0.06
N ASN A 67 -7.75 2.45 0.23
CA ASN A 67 -8.32 1.32 -0.48
C ASN A 67 -8.35 0.08 0.42
N THR A 68 -9.19 -0.88 0.07
CA THR A 68 -9.34 -2.16 0.78
C THR A 68 -9.44 -3.30 -0.23
N TRP A 69 -8.84 -4.43 0.10
CA TRP A 69 -8.95 -5.68 -0.62
C TRP A 69 -9.41 -6.77 0.32
N SER A 70 -10.32 -7.61 -0.17
CA SER A 70 -10.88 -8.73 0.56
C SER A 70 -10.44 -10.03 -0.11
N LEU A 71 -10.24 -11.08 0.67
CA LEU A 71 -9.98 -12.41 0.13
C LEU A 71 -11.16 -12.84 -0.75
N SER A 72 -10.88 -13.22 -2.00
CA SER A 72 -11.87 -13.85 -2.87
C SER A 72 -12.36 -15.14 -2.21
N THR A 73 -13.68 -15.29 -2.13
CA THR A 73 -14.34 -16.45 -1.53
C THR A 73 -14.44 -17.61 -2.51
#